data_AF-A0A8S2KW70-F1
#
_entry.id   AF-A0A8S2KW70-F1
#
_cell.length_a   1.000
_cell.length_b   1.000
_cell.length_c   1.000
_cell.angle_alpha   90.00
_cell.angle_beta   90.00
_cell.angle_gamma   90.00
#
_symmetry.space_group_name_H-M   'P 1'
#
loop_
_entity.id
_entity.type
_entity.pdbx_description
1 polymer ?
#
loop_
_entity_poly.entity_id
_entity_poly.type
_entity_poly.pdbx_seq_one_letter_code
_entity_poly.pdbx_strand_id
1 'polypeptide(L)' 'MIELAHRLNEPIALTSANIADSVSSLTINEFESLWPKIDLVIDDSLLTKDRTGPTIVDLSVKQQDHIQR' A
#
# COMPACT_ATOMS: atom_id res chain seq x y z
N MET A 1 2.89 -10.24 -1.56
CA MET A 1 1.52 -9.81 -1.98
C MET A 1 0.96 -10.51 -3.24
N ILE A 2 1.68 -10.59 -4.36
CA ILE A 2 1.16 -11.26 -5.59
C ILE A 2 0.71 -12.70 -5.34
N GLU A 3 1.48 -13.46 -4.56
CA GLU A 3 1.11 -14.83 -4.18
C GLU A 3 -0.21 -14.89 -3.40
N LEU A 4 -0.47 -13.93 -2.52
CA LEU A 4 -1.72 -13.87 -1.76
C LEU A 4 -2.92 -13.63 -2.68
N ALA A 5 -2.79 -12.70 -3.64
CA ALA A 5 -3.84 -12.44 -4.63
C ALA A 5 -4.14 -13.69 -5.48
N HIS A 6 -3.10 -14.42 -5.91
CA HIS A 6 -3.27 -15.69 -6.63
C HIS A 6 -3.96 -16.75 -5.79
N ARG A 7 -3.62 -16.87 -4.49
CA ARG A 7 -4.24 -17.85 -3.58
C ARG A 7 -5.70 -17.53 -3.30
N LEU A 8 -6.07 -16.24 -3.22
CA LEU A 8 -7.45 -15.79 -3.04
C LEU A 8 -8.26 -15.84 -4.35
N ASN A 9 -7.59 -15.92 -5.49
CA ASN A 9 -8.19 -15.85 -6.83
C ASN A 9 -9.01 -14.56 -7.05
N GLU A 10 -8.61 -13.47 -6.41
CA GLU A 10 -9.29 -12.17 -6.43
C GLU A 10 -8.28 -11.01 -6.36
N PRO A 11 -8.60 -9.83 -6.95
CA PRO A 11 -7.77 -8.64 -6.80
C PRO A 11 -7.80 -8.13 -5.35
N ILE A 12 -6.66 -7.66 -4.86
CA ILE A 12 -6.53 -7.08 -3.53
C ILE A 12 -6.38 -5.57 -3.65
N ALA A 13 -7.33 -4.82 -3.10
CA ALA A 13 -7.20 -3.37 -2.93
C ALA A 13 -6.22 -3.08 -1.79
N LEU A 14 -5.15 -2.35 -2.08
CA LEU A 14 -4.12 -1.99 -1.10
C LEU A 14 -3.92 -0.47 -1.09
N THR A 15 -3.90 0.09 0.10
CA THR A 15 -3.43 1.44 0.40
C THR A 15 -2.22 1.35 1.32
N SER A 16 -1.61 2.49 1.67
CA SER A 16 -0.63 2.50 2.75
C SER A 16 -1.30 2.08 4.07
N ALA A 17 -0.60 1.23 4.84
CA ALA A 17 -1.09 0.68 6.10
C ALA A 17 -0.78 1.64 7.25
N ASN A 18 -1.59 2.67 7.41
CA ASN A 18 -1.38 3.70 8.43
C ASN A 18 -2.70 4.40 8.81
N ILE A 19 -2.67 5.19 9.87
CA ILE A 19 -3.82 6.03 10.25
C ILE A 19 -3.94 7.16 9.22
N ALA A 20 -5.17 7.58 8.89
CA ALA A 20 -5.38 8.74 8.03
C ALA A 20 -4.58 9.95 8.53
N ASP A 21 -4.01 10.72 7.60
CA ASP A 21 -3.14 11.87 7.85
C ASP A 21 -1.80 11.57 8.57
N SER A 22 -1.47 10.30 8.81
CA SER A 22 -0.14 9.91 9.29
C SER A 22 0.82 9.60 8.13
N VAL A 23 2.11 9.53 8.46
CA VAL A 23 3.13 9.07 7.50
C VAL A 23 2.87 7.60 7.11
N SER A 24 3.08 7.26 5.84
CA SER A 24 2.99 5.88 5.33
C SER A 24 3.96 4.95 6.05
N SER A 25 3.49 3.79 6.50
CA SER A 25 4.31 2.83 7.25
C SER A 25 5.26 2.01 6.37
N LEU A 26 6.48 1.77 6.85
CA LEU A 26 7.50 0.94 6.21
C LEU A 26 7.72 -0.41 6.90
N THR A 27 7.36 -0.51 8.17
CA THR A 27 7.49 -1.73 8.98
C THR A 27 6.18 -2.03 9.70
N ILE A 28 5.97 -3.28 10.09
CA ILE A 28 4.75 -3.70 10.78
C ILE A 28 4.53 -2.96 12.11
N ASN A 29 5.61 -2.57 12.80
CA ASN A 29 5.55 -1.89 14.09
C ASN A 29 5.04 -0.44 13.97
N GLU A 30 5.20 0.20 12.81
CA GLU A 30 4.75 1.58 12.62
C GLU A 30 3.22 1.71 12.58
N PHE A 31 2.48 0.61 12.45
CA PHE A 31 1.02 0.57 12.50
C PHE A 31 0.47 -0.39 13.56
N GLU A 32 1.25 -0.72 14.59
CA GLU A 32 0.85 -1.66 15.65
C GLU A 32 -0.47 -1.29 16.36
N SER A 33 -0.75 0.02 16.46
CA SER A 33 -2.00 0.53 17.03
C SER A 33 -3.26 0.10 16.26
N LEU A 34 -3.11 -0.32 15.00
CA LEU A 34 -4.20 -0.85 14.18
C LEU A 34 -4.42 -2.35 14.36
N TRP A 35 -3.45 -3.10 14.89
CA TRP A 35 -3.52 -4.56 14.98
C TRP A 35 -4.78 -5.09 15.69
N PRO A 36 -5.30 -4.46 16.77
CA PRO A 36 -6.54 -4.91 17.40
C PRO A 36 -7.81 -4.73 16.54
N LYS A 37 -7.70 -4.04 15.39
CA LYS A 37 -8.83 -3.64 14.52
C LYS A 37 -8.77 -4.29 13.14
N ILE A 38 -7.79 -5.14 12.87
CA ILE A 38 -7.57 -5.76 11.56
C ILE A 38 -7.46 -7.27 11.72
N ASP A 39 -7.92 -8.01 10.70
CA ASP A 39 -8.01 -9.48 10.78
C ASP A 39 -6.67 -10.20 10.56
N LEU A 40 -5.71 -9.54 9.89
CA LEU A 40 -4.44 -10.15 9.51
C LEU A 40 -3.32 -9.10 9.39
N VAL A 41 -2.14 -9.43 9.95
CA VAL A 41 -0.88 -8.71 9.72
C VAL A 41 0.09 -9.68 9.05
N ILE A 42 0.70 -9.26 7.95
CA ILE A 42 1.71 -10.02 7.22
C ILE A 42 3.04 -9.29 7.36
N ASP A 43 3.99 -9.91 8.06
CA ASP A 43 5.37 -9.43 8.15
C ASP A 43 6.18 -9.99 6.97
N ASP A 44 6.04 -9.33 5.83
CA ASP A 44 6.87 -9.56 4.66
C ASP A 44 8.02 -8.52 4.71
N SER A 45 9.24 -8.95 4.41
CA SER A 45 10.50 -8.23 4.68
C SER A 45 10.50 -6.71 4.41
N LEU A 46 11.38 -5.96 5.09
CA LEU A 46 11.42 -4.49 5.04
C LEU A 46 11.29 -3.94 3.61
N LEU A 47 10.29 -3.07 3.42
CA LEU A 47 10.20 -2.20 2.25
C LEU A 47 11.49 -1.37 2.12
N THR A 48 11.78 -0.89 0.91
CA THR A 48 12.90 0.04 0.70
C THR A 48 12.78 1.21 1.68
N LYS A 49 13.90 1.84 2.05
CA LYS A 49 13.90 2.98 3.00
C LYS A 49 13.19 4.24 2.46
N ASP A 50 12.60 4.15 1.28
CA ASP A 50 11.89 5.24 0.62
C ASP A 50 10.39 5.15 0.93
N ARG A 51 9.81 6.25 1.43
CA ARG A 51 8.38 6.38 1.73
C ARG A 51 7.58 6.94 0.56
N THR A 52 8.24 7.15 -0.59
CA THR A 52 7.58 7.59 -1.80
C THR A 52 6.64 6.48 -2.26
N GLY A 53 5.34 6.79 -2.26
CA GLY A 53 4.33 5.90 -2.80
C GLY A 53 4.51 5.68 -4.31
N PRO A 54 3.68 4.82 -4.91
CA PRO A 54 3.73 4.61 -6.36
C PRO A 54 3.37 5.89 -7.12
N THR A 55 4.03 6.11 -8.25
CA THR A 55 3.62 7.16 -9.21
C THR A 55 2.32 6.73 -9.88
N ILE A 56 1.29 7.56 -9.83
CA ILE A 56 0.01 7.31 -10.51
C ILE A 56 -0.01 8.15 -11.80
N VAL A 57 -0.33 7.51 -12.93
CA VAL A 57 -0.50 8.19 -14.23
C VAL A 57 -1.94 8.06 -14.65
N ASP A 58 -2.60 9.19 -14.87
CA ASP A 58 -3.97 9.24 -15.37
C ASP A 58 -3.98 9.05 -16.89
N LEU A 59 -4.43 7.86 -17.31
CA LEU A 59 -4.54 7.48 -18.73
C LEU A 59 -5.91 7.81 -19.34
N SER A 60 -6.82 8.43 -18.58
CA SER A 60 -8.13 8.84 -19.10
C SER A 60 -8.06 10.12 -19.95
N VAL A 61 -6.99 10.90 -19.81
CA VAL A 61 -6.75 12.15 -20.54
C VAL A 61 -5.81 11.93 -21.72
N LYS A 62 -6.10 12.56 -22.87
CA LYS A 62 -5.30 12.43 -24.10
C LYS A 62 -3.96 13.19 -24.08
N GLN A 63 -3.62 13.88 -22.99
CA GLN A 63 -2.37 14.62 -22.86
C GLN A 63 -1.23 13.71 -22.37
N GLN A 64 0.00 14.08 -22.73
CA GLN A 64 1.21 13.40 -22.27
C GLN A 64 1.32 13.45 -20.74
N ASP A 65 1.51 12.27 -20.14
CA ASP A 65 1.83 11.98 -18.74
C ASP A 65 1.17 12.89 -17.69
N HIS A 66 -0.15 12.81 -17.53
CA HIS A 66 -0.82 13.46 -16.40
C HIS A 66 -0.57 12.68 -15.10
N ILE A 67 0.43 13.11 -14.32
CA ILE A 67 0.80 12.46 -13.06
C ILE A 67 -0.13 12.94 -11.93
N GLN A 68 -0.83 11.98 -11.31
CA GLN A 68 -1.55 12.16 -10.05
C GLN A 68 -0.65 11.60 -8.93
N ARG A 69 -0.58 12.24 -7.77
CA ARG A 69 0.15 11.72 -6.61
C ARG A 69 -0.81 11.28 -5.53
#